data_AF-A0A8G2BUM0-F1
#
_entry.id   AF-A0A8G2BUM0-F1
#
_cell.length_a   1.000
_cell.length_b   1.000
_cell.length_c   1.000
_cell.angle_alpha   90.00
_cell.angle_beta   90.00
_cell.angle_gamma   90.00
#
_symmetry.space_group_name_H-M   'P 1'
#
loop_
_entity.id
_entity.type
_entity.pdbx_description
1 polymer ?
#
loop_
_entity_poly.entity_id
_entity_poly.type
_entity_poly.pdbx_seq_one_letter_code
_entity_poly.pdbx_strand_id
1 'polypeptide(L)'
;MIKNLIIAIGLLLLAACSNDAYDKLDGKWQLQQVEENGIVQDVDTIYYNFQTSLFMYQIYDPASDDIRDCYGFNTKEGDNKLLLELISNPKPVESFLKYTDWTSTTRVFIIEKADRKKLILENEGKRYTFRKF
;
A
#
# COMPACT_ATOMS: atom_id res chain seq x y z
N MET A 1 10.37 7.00 -47.34
CA MET A 1 11.22 7.20 -46.13
C MET A 1 10.55 7.96 -44.99
N ILE A 2 9.45 8.71 -45.21
CA ILE A 2 8.74 9.46 -44.15
C ILE A 2 7.79 8.56 -43.31
N LYS A 3 7.21 7.51 -43.90
CA LYS A 3 6.29 6.59 -43.22
C LYS A 3 6.92 5.78 -42.08
N ASN A 4 8.20 5.43 -42.17
CA ASN A 4 8.88 4.64 -41.13
C ASN A 4 9.30 5.50 -39.92
N LEU A 5 9.36 6.83 -40.08
CA LEU A 5 9.69 7.75 -38.99
C LEU A 5 8.49 7.98 -38.06
N ILE A 6 7.27 7.97 -38.61
CA ILE A 6 6.02 8.17 -37.87
C ILE A 6 5.74 6.98 -36.92
N ILE A 7 6.08 5.75 -37.33
CA ILE A 7 5.93 4.56 -36.49
C ILE A 7 6.92 4.59 -35.32
N ALA A 8 8.15 5.05 -35.54
CA ALA A 8 9.15 5.16 -34.48
C ALA A 8 8.75 6.20 -33.40
N ILE A 9 8.15 7.32 -33.80
CA ILE A 9 7.68 8.36 -32.86
C ILE A 9 6.47 7.87 -32.04
N GLY A 10 5.56 7.09 -32.64
CA GLY A 10 4.42 6.48 -31.93
C GLY A 10 4.85 5.45 -30.86
N LEU A 11 5.91 4.69 -31.11
CA LEU A 11 6.48 3.75 -30.14
C LEU A 11 7.25 4.44 -29.00
N LEU A 12 7.87 5.59 -29.26
CA LEU A 12 8.56 6.39 -28.23
C LEU A 12 7.60 7.14 -27.29
N LEU A 13 6.37 7.45 -27.74
CA LEU A 13 5.35 8.12 -26.91
C LEU A 13 4.65 7.18 -25.91
N LEU A 14 4.74 5.86 -26.08
CA LEU A 14 4.19 4.88 -25.13
C LEU A 14 5.12 4.60 -23.93
N ALA A 15 6.39 5.03 -24.00
CA ALA A 15 7.35 4.90 -22.91
C ALA A 15 7.31 6.07 -21.91
N ALA A 16 6.52 7.11 -22.19
CA ALA A 16 6.41 8.32 -21.37
C ALA A 16 5.21 8.32 -20.41
N CYS A 17 4.53 7.19 -20.20
CA CYS A 17 3.73 7.02 -18.99
C CYS A 17 4.72 6.78 -17.85
N SER A 18 4.99 7.81 -17.04
CA SER A 18 5.61 7.64 -15.72
C SER A 18 4.74 6.65 -14.94
N ASN A 19 5.13 5.38 -15.01
CA ASN A 19 4.38 4.27 -14.47
C ASN A 19 4.74 4.10 -12.99
N ASP A 20 4.85 5.22 -12.27
CA ASP A 20 5.32 5.18 -10.91
C ASP A 20 4.25 4.47 -10.09
N ALA A 21 4.62 3.36 -9.46
CA ALA A 21 3.70 2.57 -8.65
C ALA A 21 3.07 3.44 -7.54
N TYR A 22 3.80 4.47 -7.11
CA TYR A 22 3.44 5.43 -6.08
C TYR A 22 2.32 6.38 -6.49
N ASP A 23 2.28 6.84 -7.75
CA ASP A 23 1.20 7.69 -8.28
C ASP A 23 -0.17 7.00 -8.20
N LYS A 24 -0.17 5.67 -8.00
CA LYS A 24 -1.37 4.84 -7.95
C LYS A 24 -1.78 4.49 -6.52
N LEU A 25 -0.96 4.83 -5.51
CA LEU A 25 -1.24 4.53 -4.10
C LEU A 25 -2.36 5.42 -3.55
N ASP A 26 -2.46 6.68 -3.97
CA ASP A 26 -3.42 7.66 -3.45
C ASP A 26 -4.85 7.13 -3.33
N GLY A 27 -5.41 7.12 -2.12
CA GLY A 27 -6.76 6.71 -1.77
C GLY A 27 -6.82 5.57 -0.75
N LYS A 28 -8.04 5.09 -0.49
CA LYS A 28 -8.31 4.02 0.47
C LYS A 28 -8.21 2.64 -0.19
N TRP A 29 -7.62 1.71 0.54
CA TRP A 29 -7.33 0.33 0.14
C TRP A 29 -7.82 -0.61 1.22
N GLN A 30 -8.65 -1.57 0.88
CA GLN A 30 -9.08 -2.62 1.79
C GLN A 30 -8.18 -3.84 1.62
N LEU A 31 -7.58 -4.32 2.70
CA LEU A 31 -6.86 -5.60 2.70
C LEU A 31 -7.87 -6.71 2.41
N GLN A 32 -7.50 -7.62 1.54
CA GLN A 32 -8.32 -8.77 1.14
C GLN A 32 -7.71 -10.07 1.61
N GLN A 33 -6.38 -10.18 1.52
CA GLN A 33 -5.67 -11.42 1.84
C GLN A 33 -4.31 -11.13 2.44
N VAL A 34 -3.92 -11.95 3.42
CA VAL A 34 -2.55 -12.08 3.91
C VAL A 34 -2.08 -13.50 3.60
N GLU A 35 -0.93 -13.62 2.94
CA GLU A 35 -0.31 -14.90 2.62
C GLU A 35 1.07 -14.99 3.29
N GLU A 36 1.32 -16.08 4.03
CA GLU A 36 2.60 -16.34 4.70
C GLU A 36 2.85 -17.85 4.71
N ASN A 37 4.03 -18.29 4.27
CA ASN A 37 4.40 -19.71 4.18
C ASN A 37 3.38 -20.59 3.42
N GLY A 38 2.74 -20.02 2.38
CA GLY A 38 1.72 -20.69 1.57
C GLY A 38 0.33 -20.80 2.23
N ILE A 39 0.16 -20.26 3.44
CA ILE A 39 -1.14 -20.15 4.11
C ILE A 39 -1.75 -18.81 3.73
N VAL A 40 -2.97 -18.84 3.20
CA VAL A 40 -3.74 -17.65 2.83
C VAL A 40 -4.85 -17.43 3.84
N GLN A 41 -4.93 -16.21 4.39
CA GLN A 41 -6.00 -15.75 5.26
C GLN A 41 -6.76 -14.62 4.56
N ASP A 42 -8.07 -14.77 4.42
CA ASP A 42 -8.95 -13.71 3.95
C ASP A 42 -9.21 -12.67 5.06
N VAL A 43 -9.30 -11.40 4.67
CA VAL A 43 -9.47 -10.24 5.54
C VAL A 43 -10.43 -9.25 4.89
N ASP A 44 -11.30 -8.62 5.68
CA ASP A 44 -12.22 -7.57 5.21
C ASP A 44 -12.34 -6.37 6.18
N THR A 45 -11.61 -6.38 7.30
CA THR A 45 -11.69 -5.35 8.35
C THR A 45 -10.56 -4.34 8.34
N ILE A 46 -9.51 -4.54 7.53
CA ILE A 46 -8.29 -3.71 7.54
C ILE A 46 -8.25 -2.79 6.31
N TYR A 47 -7.91 -1.53 6.54
CA TYR A 47 -7.82 -0.51 5.51
C TYR A 47 -6.55 0.33 5.63
N TYR A 48 -5.86 0.53 4.52
CA TYR A 48 -4.77 1.50 4.36
C TYR A 48 -5.27 2.69 3.56
N ASN A 49 -4.93 3.90 3.99
CA ASN A 49 -5.22 5.11 3.23
C ASN A 49 -3.93 5.88 2.99
N PHE A 50 -3.68 6.22 1.73
CA PHE A 50 -2.55 7.03 1.32
C PHE A 50 -3.08 8.35 0.76
N GLN A 51 -2.51 9.46 1.21
CA GLN A 51 -2.78 10.76 0.62
C GLN A 51 -1.51 11.58 0.66
N THR A 52 -0.89 11.79 -0.51
CA THR A 52 0.44 12.39 -0.60
C THR A 52 1.44 11.63 0.30
N SER A 53 2.11 12.29 1.25
CA SER A 53 2.98 11.64 2.22
C SER A 53 2.26 11.11 3.45
N LEU A 54 0.95 11.34 3.59
CA LEU A 54 0.17 10.89 4.75
C LEU A 54 -0.26 9.43 4.59
N PHE A 55 -0.26 8.73 5.71
CA PHE A 55 -0.71 7.35 5.83
C PHE A 55 -1.70 7.20 7.00
N MET A 56 -2.72 6.37 6.81
CA MET A 56 -3.61 5.93 7.88
C MET A 56 -3.80 4.41 7.82
N TYR A 57 -3.55 3.74 8.94
CA TYR A 57 -3.91 2.34 9.17
C TYR A 57 -5.22 2.33 9.96
N GLN A 58 -6.28 1.79 9.37
CA GLN A 58 -7.59 1.64 9.99
C GLN A 58 -7.99 0.16 10.13
N ILE A 59 -8.61 -0.18 11.26
CA ILE A 59 -9.14 -1.50 11.59
C ILE A 59 -10.60 -1.33 12.04
N TYR A 60 -11.51 -2.06 11.41
CA TYR A 60 -12.89 -2.20 11.86
C TYR A 60 -13.01 -3.38 12.83
N ASP A 61 -13.57 -3.15 14.01
CA ASP A 61 -13.85 -4.17 15.00
C ASP A 61 -15.34 -4.53 14.96
N PRO A 62 -15.73 -5.64 14.28
CA PRO A 62 -17.13 -6.01 14.11
C PRO A 62 -17.80 -6.42 15.42
N ALA A 63 -17.03 -6.80 16.45
CA ALA A 63 -17.60 -7.21 17.73
C ALA A 63 -18.11 -6.03 18.55
N SER A 64 -17.47 -4.87 18.42
CA SER A 64 -17.86 -3.63 19.10
C SER A 64 -18.47 -2.57 18.19
N ASP A 65 -18.57 -2.83 16.89
CA ASP A 65 -18.93 -1.86 15.84
C ASP A 65 -18.12 -0.56 15.97
N ASP A 66 -16.80 -0.71 16.16
CA ASP A 66 -15.88 0.40 16.43
C ASP A 66 -14.77 0.46 15.39
N ILE A 67 -14.19 1.65 15.22
CA ILE A 67 -13.08 1.88 14.29
C ILE A 67 -11.85 2.31 15.09
N ARG A 68 -10.75 1.61 14.83
CA ARG A 68 -9.43 1.97 15.33
C ARG A 68 -8.61 2.51 14.19
N ASP A 69 -7.97 3.64 14.39
CA ASP A 69 -7.06 4.21 13.43
C ASP A 69 -5.73 4.63 14.07
N CYS A 70 -4.70 4.66 13.24
CA CYS A 70 -3.42 5.25 13.55
C CYS A 70 -2.90 5.94 12.29
N TYR A 71 -2.26 7.07 12.51
CA TYR A 71 -1.77 7.95 11.45
C TYR A 71 -0.26 7.87 11.35
N GLY A 72 0.26 8.34 10.22
CA GLY A 72 1.66 8.66 10.07
C GLY A 72 1.99 8.96 8.62
N PHE A 73 3.11 8.43 8.16
CA PHE A 73 3.70 8.83 6.89
C PHE A 73 4.01 7.63 5.98
N ASN A 74 4.04 7.91 4.69
CA ASN A 74 4.58 7.01 3.69
C ASN A 74 5.72 7.70 2.93
N THR A 75 6.81 6.97 2.73
CA THR A 75 8.02 7.45 2.07
C THR A 75 8.45 6.45 0.99
N LYS A 76 8.73 6.96 -0.20
CA LYS A 76 9.31 6.19 -1.30
C LYS A 76 10.81 6.01 -1.08
N GLU A 77 11.26 4.76 -1.08
CA GLU A 77 12.67 4.39 -1.02
C GLU A 77 13.09 3.63 -2.29
N GLY A 78 13.78 4.32 -3.20
CA GLY A 78 14.14 3.72 -4.50
C GLY A 78 12.93 3.38 -5.36
N ASP A 79 13.05 2.36 -6.21
CA ASP A 79 12.07 2.11 -7.27
C ASP A 79 10.80 1.38 -6.79
N ASN A 80 10.91 0.54 -5.76
CA ASN A 80 9.81 -0.35 -5.35
C ASN A 80 9.69 -0.56 -3.84
N LYS A 81 10.34 0.25 -2.99
CA LYS A 81 10.17 0.14 -1.53
C LYS A 81 9.33 1.28 -0.96
N LEU A 82 8.36 0.89 -0.15
CA LEU A 82 7.47 1.80 0.57
C LEU A 82 7.76 1.69 2.06
N LEU A 83 8.38 2.72 2.63
CA LEU A 83 8.48 2.87 4.07
C LEU A 83 7.18 3.45 4.60
N LEU A 84 6.53 2.76 5.53
CA LEU A 84 5.40 3.26 6.28
C LEU A 84 5.82 3.49 7.73
N GLU A 85 5.40 4.61 8.29
CA GLU A 85 5.73 5.03 9.65
C GLU A 85 4.44 5.42 10.36
N LEU A 86 4.22 4.90 11.56
CA LEU A 86 3.11 5.26 12.44
C LEU A 86 3.61 6.19 13.55
N ILE A 87 2.81 7.19 13.90
CA ILE A 87 3.15 8.17 14.93
C ILE A 87 2.23 8.07 16.14
N SER A 88 2.74 8.47 17.30
CA SER A 88 1.97 8.57 18.55
C SER A 88 1.13 9.84 18.58
N ASN A 89 0.08 9.89 17.75
CA ASN A 89 -0.87 11.00 17.70
C ASN A 89 -2.25 10.52 17.20
N PRO A 90 -3.36 10.73 17.94
CA PRO A 90 -3.46 11.38 19.27
C PRO A 90 -3.14 10.45 20.44
N LYS A 91 -2.98 9.14 20.18
CA LYS A 91 -2.71 8.10 21.20
C LYS A 91 -1.33 7.48 20.98
N PRO A 92 -0.72 6.89 22.02
CA PRO A 92 0.51 6.12 21.86
C PRO A 92 0.34 5.01 20.81
N VAL A 93 1.28 4.93 19.87
CA VAL A 93 1.27 3.95 18.77
C VAL A 93 1.26 2.50 19.27
N GLU A 94 1.87 2.23 20.42
CA GLU A 94 1.92 0.91 21.06
C GLU A 94 0.52 0.39 21.39
N SER A 95 -0.41 1.29 21.72
CA SER A 95 -1.80 0.94 21.98
C SER A 95 -2.55 0.46 20.74
N PHE A 96 -2.07 0.83 19.55
CA PHE A 96 -2.59 0.42 18.25
C PHE A 96 -1.88 -0.83 17.72
N LEU A 97 -0.54 -0.91 17.85
CA LEU A 97 0.27 -2.03 17.35
C LEU A 97 -0.18 -3.40 17.87
N LYS A 98 -0.74 -3.48 19.08
CA LYS A 98 -1.28 -4.73 19.63
C LYS A 98 -2.43 -5.35 18.81
N TYR A 99 -3.03 -4.61 17.88
CA TYR A 99 -4.08 -5.07 16.98
C TYR A 99 -3.58 -5.34 15.55
N THR A 100 -2.29 -5.13 15.29
CA THR A 100 -1.68 -5.32 13.98
C THR A 100 -0.65 -6.44 14.07
N ASP A 101 -0.12 -6.86 12.93
CA ASP A 101 1.03 -7.75 12.88
C ASP A 101 2.36 -6.98 12.80
N TRP A 102 2.37 -5.67 13.09
CA TRP A 102 3.57 -4.85 13.11
C TRP A 102 4.29 -4.98 14.45
N THR A 103 5.60 -5.25 14.40
CA THR A 103 6.47 -5.35 15.58
C THR A 103 7.18 -4.04 15.91
N SER A 104 7.13 -3.07 15.00
CA SER A 104 7.73 -1.73 15.13
C SER A 104 6.78 -0.67 14.60
N THR A 105 7.07 0.59 14.91
CA THR A 105 6.32 1.75 14.40
C THR A 105 6.55 2.00 12.92
N THR A 106 7.60 1.41 12.36
CA THR A 106 7.94 1.52 10.94
C THR A 106 7.94 0.15 10.29
N ARG A 107 7.63 0.10 9.00
CA ARG A 107 7.74 -1.11 8.18
C ARG A 107 8.07 -0.74 6.74
N VAL A 108 9.05 -1.43 6.17
CA VAL A 108 9.42 -1.29 4.76
C VAL A 108 8.80 -2.42 3.97
N PHE A 109 7.97 -2.08 2.99
CA PHE A 109 7.36 -3.02 2.07
C PHE A 109 8.02 -2.97 0.70
N ILE A 110 8.12 -4.11 0.02
CA ILE A 110 8.30 -4.17 -1.42
C ILE A 110 6.93 -4.05 -2.09
N ILE A 111 6.78 -3.09 -2.99
CA ILE A 111 5.61 -2.95 -3.85
C ILE A 111 5.74 -3.93 -5.00
N GLU A 112 5.12 -5.10 -4.89
CA GLU A 112 5.10 -6.08 -5.99
C GLU A 112 4.17 -5.63 -7.13
N LYS A 113 3.08 -4.95 -6.78
CA LYS A 113 2.09 -4.46 -7.74
C LYS A 113 1.35 -3.26 -7.19
N ALA A 114 1.26 -2.20 -7.97
CA ALA A 114 0.29 -1.12 -7.75
C ALA A 114 -0.37 -0.74 -9.08
N ASP A 115 -1.70 -0.88 -9.13
CA ASP A 115 -2.53 -0.34 -10.20
C ASP A 115 -3.75 0.38 -9.62
N ARG A 116 -4.73 0.78 -10.44
CA ARG A 116 -5.91 1.52 -9.97
C ARG A 116 -6.89 0.70 -9.13
N LYS A 117 -6.75 -0.63 -9.11
CA LYS A 117 -7.71 -1.57 -8.48
C LYS A 117 -7.05 -2.50 -7.49
N LYS A 118 -5.78 -2.84 -7.68
CA LYS A 118 -5.05 -3.83 -6.90
C LYS A 118 -3.70 -3.29 -6.44
N LEU A 119 -3.42 -3.47 -5.16
CA LEU A 119 -2.15 -3.20 -4.52
C LEU A 119 -1.67 -4.50 -3.87
N ILE A 120 -0.39 -4.83 -4.06
CA ILE A 120 0.26 -5.98 -3.43
C ILE A 120 1.56 -5.49 -2.80
N LEU A 121 1.64 -5.66 -1.49
CA LEU A 121 2.82 -5.33 -0.69
C LEU A 121 3.42 -6.62 -0.13
N GLU A 122 4.74 -6.68 -0.05
CA GLU A 122 5.49 -7.78 0.56
C GLU A 122 6.39 -7.24 1.66
N ASN A 123 6.48 -7.96 2.77
CA ASN A 123 7.44 -7.71 3.84
C ASN A 123 7.82 -9.04 4.50
N GLU A 124 9.10 -9.39 4.44
CA GLU A 124 9.72 -10.54 5.13
C GLU A 124 9.02 -11.90 4.87
N GLY A 125 8.62 -12.16 3.63
CA GLY A 125 7.95 -13.40 3.23
C GLY A 125 6.44 -13.42 3.47
N LYS A 126 5.88 -12.31 3.97
CA LYS A 126 4.44 -12.10 4.10
C LYS A 126 3.93 -11.15 3.03
N ARG A 127 2.86 -11.56 2.36
CA ARG A 127 2.28 -10.85 1.23
C ARG A 127 0.87 -10.37 1.54
N TYR A 128 0.59 -9.10 1.23
CA TYR A 128 -0.65 -8.41 1.55
C TYR A 128 -1.31 -7.96 0.26
N THR A 129 -2.49 -8.51 -0.05
CA THR A 129 -3.25 -8.17 -1.25
C THR A 129 -4.41 -7.25 -0.89
N PHE A 130 -4.46 -6.08 -1.51
CA PHE A 130 -5.49 -5.08 -1.30
C PHE A 130 -6.31 -4.83 -2.57
N ARG A 131 -7.55 -4.40 -2.37
CA ARG A 131 -8.40 -3.79 -3.41
C ARG A 131 -8.62 -2.31 -3.11
N LYS A 132 -8.87 -1.52 -4.15
CA LYS A 132 -9.33 -0.13 -3.98
C LYS A 132 -10.71 -0.11 -3.30
N PHE A 133 -10.90 0.77 -2.32
CA PHE A 133 -12.17 0.99 -1.62
C PHE A 133 -12.84 2.29 -2.07
#